data_AF-A0A1A8XNV3-F1
#
_entry.id   AF-A0A1A8XNV3-F1
#
_cell.length_a   1.000
_cell.length_b   1.000
_cell.length_c   1.000
_cell.angle_alpha   90.00
_cell.angle_beta   90.00
_cell.angle_gamma   90.00
#
_symmetry.space_group_name_H-M   'P 1'
#
loop_
_entity.id
_entity.type
_entity.pdbx_description
1 polymer ?
#
loop_
_entity_poly.entity_id
_entity_poly.type
_entity_poly.pdbx_seq_one_letter_code
_entity_poly.pdbx_strand_id
1 'polypeptide(L)'
;MTATLKGDHAFVAVRVFRVPAEVPGSMHDLKYSLAYVVDGVCVLRFDNEAGKGDHFHRGEAEAPTSSPRWNSFWWTSGPPSMIGENEMTNTVTIGVASREEINARFIRAMTTGKRMAPFIGFVDERALWRTLTPLRWDILKVMTGAGPLALREIARRVARDVRGVHADVHSLLAIGLIERDQAGFRFPYDAVHVDFILTAA
;
A
#
# COMPACT_ATOMS: atom_id res chain seq x y z
N MET A 1 -4.07 0.91 -7.97
CA MET A 1 -4.58 1.04 -6.60
C MET A 1 -3.51 0.52 -5.66
N THR A 2 -3.18 1.29 -4.63
CA THR A 2 -2.38 0.83 -3.51
C THR A 2 -3.19 1.10 -2.25
N ALA A 3 -3.38 0.09 -1.40
CA ALA A 3 -3.98 0.24 -0.09
C ALA A 3 -3.18 -0.52 0.95
N THR A 4 -2.95 0.08 2.10
CA THR A 4 -2.30 -0.59 3.22
C THR A 4 -3.14 -0.40 4.47
N LEU A 5 -3.27 -1.41 5.31
CA LEU A 5 -3.88 -1.33 6.64
C LEU A 5 -2.82 -1.62 7.70
N LYS A 6 -2.71 -0.78 8.73
CA LYS A 6 -1.73 -0.89 9.81
C LYS A 6 -2.36 -1.18 11.16
N GLY A 7 -1.87 -2.23 11.81
CA GLY A 7 -1.99 -2.50 13.23
C GLY A 7 -0.62 -2.53 13.92
N ASP A 8 -0.62 -2.81 15.21
CA ASP A 8 0.56 -2.71 16.09
C ASP A 8 1.76 -3.51 15.63
N HIS A 9 1.51 -4.78 15.31
CA HIS A 9 2.51 -5.76 14.93
C HIS A 9 2.23 -6.34 13.55
N ALA A 10 1.24 -5.81 12.84
CA ALA A 10 0.75 -6.40 11.62
C ALA A 10 0.37 -5.35 10.60
N PHE A 11 0.51 -5.70 9.33
CA PHE A 11 -0.08 -4.90 8.26
C PHE A 11 -0.59 -5.77 7.13
N VAL A 12 -1.61 -5.27 6.44
CA VAL A 12 -2.04 -5.76 5.13
C VAL A 12 -1.61 -4.73 4.09
N ALA A 13 -0.93 -5.15 3.02
CA ALA A 13 -0.61 -4.30 1.88
C ALA A 13 -1.23 -4.90 0.62
N VAL A 14 -1.84 -4.05 -0.20
CA VAL A 14 -2.54 -4.41 -1.43
C VAL A 14 -2.08 -3.48 -2.53
N ARG A 15 -1.67 -4.04 -3.65
CA ARG A 15 -1.30 -3.35 -4.89
C ARG A 15 -2.06 -4.01 -6.04
N VAL A 16 -2.72 -3.22 -6.86
CA VAL A 16 -3.44 -3.68 -8.06
C VAL A 16 -3.21 -2.68 -9.17
N PHE A 17 -2.73 -3.12 -10.32
CA PHE A 17 -2.55 -2.28 -11.50
C PHE A 17 -2.90 -3.06 -12.76
N ARG A 18 -3.36 -2.34 -13.78
CA ARG A 18 -3.61 -2.91 -15.10
C ARG A 18 -2.30 -2.93 -15.88
N VAL A 19 -2.05 -4.02 -16.60
CA VAL A 19 -0.91 -4.19 -17.50
C VAL A 19 -1.41 -4.23 -18.95
N PRO A 20 -0.59 -3.86 -19.95
CA PRO A 20 -1.03 -3.78 -21.36
C PRO A 20 -1.40 -5.14 -21.99
N ALA A 21 -0.91 -6.22 -21.40
CA ALA A 21 -1.18 -7.59 -21.81
C ALA A 21 -1.34 -8.47 -20.56
N GLU A 22 -2.14 -9.52 -20.66
CA GLU A 22 -2.36 -10.49 -19.58
C GLU A 22 -1.04 -11.01 -19.03
N VAL A 23 -0.95 -11.13 -17.70
CA VAL A 23 0.22 -11.74 -17.05
C VAL A 23 0.21 -13.23 -17.44
N PRO A 24 1.26 -13.77 -18.10
CA PRO A 24 1.26 -15.15 -18.54
C PRO A 24 0.88 -16.13 -17.40
N GLY A 25 -0.15 -16.94 -17.63
CA GLY A 25 -0.72 -17.84 -16.62
C GLY A 25 -1.93 -17.28 -15.84
N SER A 26 -2.24 -15.99 -15.99
CA SER A 26 -3.48 -15.37 -15.47
C SER A 26 -4.45 -15.12 -16.63
N MET A 27 -5.76 -15.17 -16.37
CA MET A 27 -6.80 -14.94 -17.41
C MET A 27 -7.31 -13.49 -17.43
N HIS A 28 -6.46 -12.55 -17.04
CA HIS A 28 -6.82 -11.13 -16.93
C HIS A 28 -5.60 -10.23 -17.06
N ASP A 29 -5.84 -8.97 -17.40
CA ASP A 29 -4.83 -7.92 -17.59
C ASP A 29 -4.51 -7.14 -16.30
N LEU A 30 -4.77 -7.73 -15.14
CA LEU A 30 -4.38 -7.19 -13.85
C LEU A 30 -3.08 -7.83 -13.37
N LYS A 31 -2.20 -7.02 -12.79
CA LYS A 31 -1.08 -7.44 -11.95
C LYS A 31 -1.38 -6.98 -10.53
N TYR A 32 -1.30 -7.88 -9.57
CA TYR A 32 -1.62 -7.56 -8.19
C TYR A 32 -0.68 -8.24 -7.18
N SER A 33 -0.70 -7.70 -5.97
CA SER A 33 -0.09 -8.29 -4.79
C SER A 33 -0.91 -7.92 -3.57
N LEU A 34 -1.31 -8.90 -2.77
CA LEU A 34 -1.79 -8.75 -1.40
C LEU A 34 -0.75 -9.41 -0.50
N ALA A 35 -0.34 -8.74 0.57
CA ALA A 35 0.52 -9.31 1.59
C ALA A 35 -0.07 -9.00 2.97
N TYR A 36 -0.23 -10.01 3.81
CA TYR A 36 -0.46 -9.85 5.24
C TYR A 36 0.83 -10.23 5.95
N VAL A 37 1.35 -9.31 6.75
CA VAL A 37 2.61 -9.44 7.47
C VAL A 37 2.34 -9.25 8.96
N VAL A 38 2.91 -10.11 9.79
CA VAL A 38 2.85 -10.04 11.27
C VAL A 38 4.28 -10.19 11.79
N ASP A 39 4.74 -9.27 12.63
CA ASP A 39 6.09 -9.22 13.20
C ASP A 39 7.22 -9.39 12.15
N GLY A 40 7.04 -8.76 10.99
CA GLY A 40 7.97 -8.84 9.87
C GLY A 40 7.90 -10.13 9.05
N VAL A 41 7.06 -11.09 9.44
CA VAL A 41 6.84 -12.35 8.73
C VAL A 41 5.62 -12.25 7.81
N CYS A 42 5.78 -12.56 6.52
CA CYS A 42 4.65 -12.61 5.60
C CYS A 42 3.82 -13.88 5.86
N VAL A 43 2.65 -13.71 6.47
CA VAL A 43 1.74 -14.80 6.87
C VAL A 43 0.85 -15.23 5.70
N LEU A 44 0.47 -14.27 4.86
CA LEU A 44 -0.42 -14.44 3.71
C LEU A 44 0.15 -13.64 2.54
N ARG A 45 0.22 -14.22 1.34
CA ARG A 45 0.43 -13.43 0.12
C ARG A 45 -0.44 -13.94 -1.01
N PHE A 46 -1.13 -13.07 -1.72
CA PHE A 46 -1.68 -13.38 -3.04
C PHE A 46 -0.94 -12.56 -4.07
N ASP A 47 -0.51 -13.16 -5.17
CA ASP A 47 0.07 -12.47 -6.30
C ASP A 47 -0.11 -13.28 -7.57
N ASN A 48 0.06 -12.63 -8.71
CA ASN A 48 0.09 -13.31 -9.98
C ASN A 48 1.44 -13.12 -10.65
N GLU A 49 2.18 -14.21 -10.85
CA GLU A 49 3.53 -14.21 -11.40
C GLU A 49 3.53 -14.76 -12.83
N ALA A 50 4.33 -14.16 -13.72
CA ALA A 50 4.40 -14.58 -15.11
C ALA A 50 4.93 -16.03 -15.19
N GLY A 51 4.18 -16.91 -15.84
CA GLY A 51 4.49 -18.33 -15.96
C GLY A 51 3.86 -19.21 -14.88
N LYS A 52 3.43 -18.64 -13.74
CA LYS A 52 2.71 -19.35 -12.68
C LYS A 52 1.22 -19.03 -12.62
N GLY A 53 0.85 -17.83 -13.06
CA GLY A 53 -0.50 -17.30 -12.89
C GLY A 53 -0.78 -16.89 -11.45
N ASP A 54 -2.07 -16.92 -11.10
CA ASP A 54 -2.59 -16.57 -9.78
C ASP A 54 -2.20 -17.61 -8.73
N HIS A 55 -1.54 -17.18 -7.65
CA HIS A 55 -1.13 -18.07 -6.57
C HIS A 55 -1.17 -17.39 -5.20
N PHE A 56 -1.19 -18.23 -4.17
CA PHE A 56 -1.30 -17.81 -2.78
C PHE A 56 -0.22 -18.49 -1.93
N HIS A 57 0.41 -17.74 -1.02
CA HIS A 57 1.42 -18.22 -0.08
C HIS A 57 0.93 -18.10 1.36
N ARG A 58 1.05 -19.18 2.13
CA ARG A 58 0.86 -19.17 3.59
C ARG A 58 2.19 -19.50 4.29
N GLY A 59 2.87 -18.48 4.82
CA GLY A 59 4.26 -18.66 5.24
C GLY A 59 5.14 -19.06 4.06
N GLU A 60 5.90 -20.15 4.19
CA GLU A 60 6.74 -20.69 3.10
C GLU A 60 5.99 -21.62 2.11
N ALA A 61 4.74 -21.98 2.41
CA ALA A 61 3.96 -22.88 1.57
C ALA A 61 3.27 -22.13 0.42
N GLU A 62 3.58 -22.51 -0.83
CA GLU A 62 2.98 -21.98 -2.06
C GLU A 62 1.87 -22.91 -2.59
N ALA A 63 0.72 -22.35 -2.96
CA ALA A 63 -0.37 -23.08 -3.61
C ALA A 63 -1.00 -22.27 -4.75
N PRO A 64 -1.31 -22.88 -5.92
CA PRO A 64 -2.05 -22.21 -6.97
C PRO A 64 -3.48 -21.87 -6.48
N THR A 65 -4.02 -20.73 -6.88
CA THR A 65 -5.40 -20.33 -6.48
C THR A 65 -6.48 -21.17 -7.17
N SER A 66 -6.11 -22.06 -8.09
CA SER A 66 -7.00 -23.00 -8.80
C SER A 66 -7.49 -24.20 -7.95
N SER A 67 -7.28 -24.19 -6.63
CA SER A 67 -7.82 -25.21 -5.72
C SER A 67 -9.36 -25.09 -5.60
N PRO A 68 -10.12 -26.20 -5.72
CA PRO A 68 -11.56 -26.21 -6.04
C PRO A 68 -12.51 -25.74 -4.91
N ARG A 69 -12.03 -24.97 -3.93
CA ARG A 69 -12.82 -24.54 -2.77
C ARG A 69 -13.37 -23.10 -2.85
N TRP A 70 -13.22 -22.41 -3.98
CA TRP A 70 -13.67 -21.02 -4.15
C TRP A 70 -14.49 -20.74 -5.42
N ASN A 71 -15.06 -21.77 -6.06
CA ASN A 71 -15.97 -21.57 -7.19
C ASN A 71 -17.43 -21.43 -6.74
N SER A 72 -17.87 -20.20 -6.50
CA SER A 72 -19.21 -19.74 -6.89
C SER A 72 -19.36 -18.24 -6.62
N PHE A 73 -18.99 -17.41 -7.60
CA PHE A 73 -19.67 -16.17 -8.04
C PHE A 73 -18.70 -15.40 -8.96
N TRP A 74 -19.23 -14.59 -9.89
CA TRP A 74 -18.54 -13.60 -10.74
C TRP A 74 -18.10 -14.03 -12.17
N TRP A 75 -19.04 -13.92 -13.13
CA TRP A 75 -18.83 -13.38 -14.48
C TRP A 75 -20.14 -12.79 -15.00
N THR A 76 -20.13 -11.52 -15.40
CA THR A 76 -20.71 -10.99 -16.65
C THR A 76 -20.28 -9.53 -16.76
N SER A 77 -19.78 -9.17 -17.96
CA SER A 77 -19.38 -7.83 -18.42
C SER A 77 -17.88 -7.50 -18.25
N GLY A 78 -17.13 -7.78 -19.32
CA GLY A 78 -15.71 -7.42 -19.45
C GLY A 78 -15.46 -5.91 -19.54
N PRO A 79 -14.21 -5.46 -19.31
CA PRO A 79 -13.89 -4.04 -19.24
C PRO A 79 -13.64 -3.41 -20.63
N PRO A 80 -14.03 -2.13 -20.84
CA PRO A 80 -13.67 -1.34 -22.01
C PRO A 80 -12.20 -0.88 -21.98
N SER A 81 -11.66 -0.63 -23.17
CA SER A 81 -10.30 -0.17 -23.42
C SER A 81 -10.05 1.32 -23.14
N MET A 82 -8.87 1.55 -22.54
CA MET A 82 -7.88 2.61 -22.83
C MET A 82 -8.09 4.09 -22.43
N ILE A 83 -6.92 4.63 -22.02
CA ILE A 83 -6.35 5.98 -22.02
C ILE A 83 -6.81 7.06 -21.04
N GLY A 84 -5.81 7.57 -20.31
CA GLY A 84 -5.87 8.70 -19.40
C GLY A 84 -4.67 8.74 -18.47
N GLU A 85 -3.44 8.68 -19.01
CA GLU A 85 -2.30 9.27 -18.31
C GLU A 85 -2.51 10.78 -18.32
N ASN A 86 -2.95 11.32 -17.20
CA ASN A 86 -2.93 12.75 -16.96
C ASN A 86 -2.20 12.96 -15.63
N GLU A 87 -1.29 13.93 -15.63
CA GLU A 87 -0.51 14.44 -14.50
C GLU A 87 -1.45 14.91 -13.39
N MET A 88 -2.00 13.96 -12.63
CA MET A 88 -2.68 14.22 -11.37
C MET A 88 -1.66 13.95 -10.27
N THR A 89 -1.42 14.96 -9.43
CA THR A 89 -0.70 14.86 -8.16
C THR A 89 -0.98 13.52 -7.49
N ASN A 90 0.06 12.71 -7.28
CA ASN A 90 -0.08 11.39 -6.66
C ASN A 90 -0.35 11.56 -5.17
N THR A 91 -1.60 11.90 -4.83
CA THR A 91 -2.05 12.20 -3.47
C THR A 91 -2.41 10.91 -2.75
N VAL A 92 -1.80 10.66 -1.59
CA VAL A 92 -2.21 9.56 -0.71
C VAL A 92 -3.22 10.05 0.31
N THR A 93 -4.26 9.26 0.55
CA THR A 93 -5.15 9.45 1.70
C THR A 93 -4.67 8.58 2.87
N ILE A 94 -4.46 9.18 4.03
CA ILE A 94 -4.20 8.49 5.28
C ILE A 94 -5.44 8.59 6.17
N GLY A 95 -5.92 7.48 6.72
CA GLY A 95 -7.13 7.50 7.53
C GLY A 95 -7.28 6.29 8.43
N VAL A 96 -8.39 6.26 9.17
CA VAL A 96 -8.81 5.07 9.92
C VAL A 96 -9.68 4.20 9.01
N ALA A 97 -9.45 2.90 9.01
CA ALA A 97 -10.23 1.93 8.25
C ALA A 97 -10.23 0.55 8.91
N SER A 98 -11.36 -0.13 8.80
CA SER A 98 -11.49 -1.55 9.10
C SER A 98 -10.84 -2.41 8.01
N ARG A 99 -10.59 -3.68 8.36
CA ARG A 99 -10.13 -4.67 7.39
C ARG A 99 -11.16 -4.89 6.28
N GLU A 100 -12.43 -4.86 6.64
CA GLU A 100 -13.56 -5.06 5.75
C GLU A 100 -13.61 -3.95 4.69
N GLU A 101 -13.35 -2.69 5.06
CA GLU A 101 -13.24 -1.57 4.12
C GLU A 101 -12.05 -1.71 3.17
N ILE A 102 -10.89 -2.17 3.67
CA ILE A 102 -9.71 -2.42 2.83
C ILE A 102 -9.96 -3.55 1.84
N ASN A 103 -10.62 -4.62 2.29
CA ASN A 103 -11.06 -5.72 1.43
C ASN A 103 -12.06 -5.23 0.37
N ALA A 104 -13.02 -4.40 0.74
CA ALA A 104 -13.98 -3.82 -0.19
C ALA A 104 -13.29 -2.93 -1.24
N ARG A 105 -12.28 -2.14 -0.84
CA ARG A 105 -11.44 -1.37 -1.78
C ARG A 105 -10.70 -2.28 -2.74
N PHE A 106 -10.13 -3.39 -2.26
CA PHE A 106 -9.46 -4.38 -3.11
C PHE A 106 -10.44 -5.00 -4.12
N ILE A 107 -11.57 -5.53 -3.65
CA ILE A 107 -12.61 -6.13 -4.50
C ILE A 107 -13.08 -5.13 -5.55
N ARG A 108 -13.31 -3.87 -5.16
CA ARG A 108 -13.71 -2.81 -6.09
C ARG A 108 -12.65 -2.52 -7.14
N ALA A 109 -11.36 -2.46 -6.76
CA ALA A 109 -10.26 -2.26 -7.70
C ALA A 109 -10.18 -3.41 -8.71
N MET A 110 -10.31 -4.65 -8.25
CA MET A 110 -10.29 -5.85 -9.10
C MET A 110 -11.51 -5.89 -10.05
N THR A 111 -12.70 -5.62 -9.53
CA THR A 111 -13.96 -5.77 -10.29
C THR A 111 -14.18 -4.63 -11.28
N THR A 112 -13.87 -3.40 -10.88
CA THR A 112 -14.12 -2.23 -11.75
C THR A 112 -12.96 -1.93 -12.69
N GLY A 113 -11.76 -2.41 -12.37
CA GLY A 113 -10.55 -2.10 -13.14
C GLY A 113 -10.15 -0.63 -13.13
N LYS A 114 -10.85 0.23 -12.37
CA LYS A 114 -10.58 1.67 -12.27
C LYS A 114 -9.42 1.92 -11.32
N ARG A 115 -8.55 2.86 -11.67
CA ARG A 115 -7.49 3.33 -10.76
C ARG A 115 -8.14 3.96 -9.53
N MET A 116 -8.01 3.31 -8.38
CA MET A 116 -8.38 3.91 -7.10
C MET A 116 -7.21 4.72 -6.53
N ALA A 117 -7.54 5.81 -5.85
CA ALA A 117 -6.58 6.63 -5.12
C ALA A 117 -5.79 5.80 -4.09
N PRO A 118 -4.49 6.09 -3.91
CA PRO A 118 -3.69 5.46 -2.86
C PRO A 118 -4.29 5.70 -1.46
N PHE A 119 -4.30 4.66 -0.63
CA PHE A 119 -4.83 4.74 0.74
C PHE A 119 -3.92 4.06 1.75
N ILE A 120 -3.69 4.69 2.89
CA ILE A 120 -2.98 4.10 4.03
C ILE A 120 -3.90 4.20 5.23
N GLY A 121 -4.53 3.08 5.55
CA GLY A 121 -5.42 2.90 6.68
C GLY A 121 -4.67 2.51 7.96
N PHE A 122 -5.17 3.00 9.08
CA PHE A 122 -4.88 2.53 10.43
C PHE A 122 -6.14 1.88 11.01
N VAL A 123 -5.98 0.84 11.84
CA VAL A 123 -7.12 0.13 12.42
C VAL A 123 -7.98 0.99 13.35
N ASP A 124 -7.36 1.98 13.99
CA ASP A 124 -8.01 2.96 14.86
C ASP A 124 -7.20 4.27 14.91
N GLU A 125 -7.76 5.30 15.53
CA GLU A 125 -7.13 6.61 15.70
C GLU A 125 -5.88 6.55 16.57
N ARG A 126 -5.79 5.60 17.51
CA ARG A 126 -4.65 5.47 18.41
C ARG A 126 -3.43 4.95 17.65
N ALA A 127 -3.62 3.96 16.78
CA ALA A 127 -2.60 3.44 15.88
C ALA A 127 -2.12 4.53 14.92
N LEU A 128 -3.03 5.36 14.40
CA LEU A 128 -2.69 6.53 13.60
C LEU A 128 -1.80 7.51 14.37
N TRP A 129 -2.21 7.96 15.56
CA TRP A 129 -1.47 8.98 16.33
C TRP A 129 -0.15 8.48 16.91
N ARG A 130 -0.09 7.21 17.30
CA ARG A 130 1.18 6.57 17.71
C ARG A 130 2.20 6.56 16.57
N THR A 131 1.70 6.51 15.33
CA THR A 131 2.52 6.43 14.13
C THR A 131 2.90 7.80 13.61
N LEU A 132 1.92 8.67 13.36
CA LEU A 132 2.09 10.02 12.83
C LEU A 132 2.31 11.04 13.95
N THR A 133 3.40 10.86 14.69
CA THR A 133 3.84 11.86 15.68
C THR A 133 4.21 13.18 14.98
N PRO A 134 4.18 14.34 15.67
CA PRO A 134 4.58 15.61 15.05
C PRO A 134 5.95 15.57 14.37
N LEU A 135 6.92 14.91 15.01
CA LEU A 135 8.28 14.75 14.48
C LEU A 135 8.35 13.94 13.18
N ARG A 136 7.53 12.90 13.05
CA ARG A 136 7.43 12.09 11.84
C ARG A 136 6.61 12.79 10.76
N TRP A 137 5.60 13.56 11.15
CA TRP A 137 4.83 14.41 10.26
C TRP A 137 5.72 15.47 9.59
N ASP A 138 6.63 16.09 10.32
CA ASP A 138 7.57 17.06 9.75
C ASP A 138 8.56 16.39 8.76
N ILE A 139 8.97 15.14 9.01
CA ILE A 139 9.72 14.35 8.03
C ILE A 139 8.90 14.12 6.75
N LEU A 140 7.63 13.72 6.87
CA LEU A 140 6.77 13.52 5.70
C LEU A 140 6.58 14.80 4.89
N LYS A 141 6.39 15.95 5.54
CA LYS A 141 6.30 17.25 4.86
C LYS A 141 7.52 17.54 3.99
N VAL A 142 8.73 17.36 4.52
CA VAL A 142 9.96 17.68 3.77
C VAL A 142 10.30 16.66 2.67
N MET A 143 9.74 15.46 2.76
CA MET A 143 9.89 14.39 1.77
C MET A 143 8.81 14.46 0.66
N THR A 144 7.67 15.11 0.92
CA THR A 144 6.55 15.24 -0.03
C THR A 144 6.99 15.98 -1.28
N GLY A 145 6.87 15.33 -2.45
CA GLY A 145 7.30 15.88 -3.74
C GLY A 145 8.82 16.05 -3.91
N ALA A 146 9.64 15.62 -2.95
CA ALA A 146 11.08 15.88 -2.96
C ALA A 146 11.91 14.84 -3.73
N GLY A 147 11.31 13.69 -4.08
CA GLY A 147 12.05 12.53 -4.58
C GLY A 147 12.88 11.83 -3.50
N PRO A 148 13.82 10.95 -3.88
CA PRO A 148 14.71 10.26 -2.94
C PRO A 148 15.66 11.22 -2.22
N LEU A 149 15.76 11.10 -0.90
CA LEU A 149 16.63 11.90 -0.04
C LEU A 149 17.55 11.00 0.80
N ALA A 150 18.81 11.41 0.96
CA ALA A 150 19.72 10.80 1.93
C ALA A 150 19.29 11.15 3.37
N LEU A 151 19.60 10.27 4.33
CA LEU A 151 19.22 10.48 5.75
C LEU A 151 19.71 11.82 6.32
N ARG A 152 20.93 12.24 5.95
CA ARG A 152 21.51 13.52 6.37
C ARG A 152 20.76 14.72 5.79
N GLU A 153 20.25 14.59 4.56
CA GLU A 153 19.47 15.64 3.92
C GLU A 153 18.09 15.78 4.58
N ILE A 154 17.45 14.67 4.93
CA ILE A 154 16.21 14.69 5.73
C ILE A 154 16.47 15.42 7.05
N ALA A 155 17.53 15.04 7.77
CA ALA A 155 17.88 15.65 9.06
C ALA A 155 18.14 17.16 8.95
N ARG A 156 18.85 17.58 7.91
CA ARG A 156 19.09 19.00 7.61
C ARG A 156 17.78 19.75 7.37
N ARG A 157 16.85 19.20 6.57
CA ARG A 157 15.57 19.85 6.24
C ARG A 157 14.63 19.98 7.44
N VAL A 158 14.66 19.03 8.37
CA VAL A 158 13.86 19.11 9.62
C VAL A 158 14.59 19.80 10.77
N ALA A 159 15.80 20.33 10.54
CA ALA A 159 16.63 20.99 11.55
C ALA A 159 16.87 20.16 12.83
N ARG A 160 17.13 18.85 12.67
CA ARG A 160 17.39 17.91 13.77
C ARG A 160 18.71 17.17 13.54
N ASP A 161 19.24 16.55 14.60
CA ASP A 161 20.41 15.69 14.47
C ASP A 161 20.07 14.35 13.77
N VAL A 162 21.07 13.75 13.13
CA VAL A 162 20.90 12.51 12.36
C VAL A 162 20.46 11.33 13.24
N ARG A 163 20.89 11.27 14.50
CA ARG A 163 20.58 10.15 15.41
C ARG A 163 19.10 10.17 15.77
N GLY A 164 18.55 11.35 16.09
CA GLY A 164 17.11 11.52 16.33
C GLY A 164 16.26 11.19 15.10
N VAL A 165 16.71 11.59 13.91
CA VAL A 165 15.96 11.38 12.65
C VAL A 165 16.01 9.91 12.19
N HIS A 166 17.11 9.21 12.45
CA HIS A 166 17.25 7.79 12.12
C HIS A 166 16.09 6.94 12.67
N ALA A 167 15.76 7.08 13.96
CA ALA A 167 14.69 6.30 14.58
C ALA A 167 13.32 6.56 13.94
N ASP A 168 13.02 7.82 13.62
CA ASP A 168 11.76 8.21 12.98
C ASP A 168 11.66 7.73 11.53
N VAL A 169 12.72 7.88 10.74
CA VAL A 169 12.78 7.38 9.36
C VAL A 169 12.61 5.86 9.32
N HIS A 170 13.29 5.13 10.20
CA HIS A 170 13.13 3.67 10.26
C HIS A 170 11.74 3.25 10.75
N SER A 171 11.10 4.02 11.64
CA SER A 171 9.70 3.78 12.04
C SER A 171 8.76 3.96 10.85
N LEU A 172 8.93 5.02 10.06
CA LEU A 172 8.16 5.28 8.84
C LEU A 172 8.41 4.23 7.75
N LEU A 173 9.63 3.71 7.65
CA LEU A 173 10.00 2.65 6.70
C LEU A 173 9.40 1.29 7.11
N ALA A 174 9.43 0.95 8.40
CA ALA A 174 8.90 -0.31 8.91
C ALA A 174 7.40 -0.46 8.64
N ILE A 175 6.66 0.65 8.74
CA ILE A 175 5.25 0.73 8.34
C ILE A 175 5.09 1.03 6.85
N GLY A 176 6.15 1.12 6.04
CA GLY A 176 6.04 1.35 4.60
C GLY A 176 5.30 2.65 4.22
N LEU A 177 5.31 3.66 5.08
CA LEU A 177 4.87 5.02 4.71
C LEU A 177 5.88 5.64 3.75
N ILE A 178 7.16 5.36 3.97
CA ILE A 178 8.26 5.70 3.07
C ILE A 178 8.91 4.43 2.54
N GLU A 179 9.60 4.54 1.42
CA GLU A 179 10.36 3.48 0.79
C GLU A 179 11.85 3.82 0.81
N ARG A 180 12.70 2.81 0.63
CA ARG A 180 14.15 2.99 0.50
C ARG A 180 14.65 2.26 -0.73
N ASP A 181 15.48 2.93 -1.52
CA ASP A 181 16.20 2.36 -2.66
C ASP A 181 17.68 2.78 -2.62
N GLN A 182 18.40 2.56 -3.72
CA GLN A 182 19.81 2.93 -3.86
C GLN A 182 20.03 4.47 -3.84
N ALA A 183 19.03 5.25 -4.28
CA ALA A 183 19.09 6.70 -4.32
C ALA A 183 18.76 7.35 -2.96
N GLY A 184 18.05 6.65 -2.08
CA GLY A 184 17.83 7.07 -0.70
C GLY A 184 16.47 6.65 -0.14
N PHE A 185 15.95 7.47 0.78
CA PHE A 185 14.60 7.32 1.31
C PHE A 185 13.65 8.22 0.53
N ARG A 186 12.50 7.68 0.11
CA ARG A 186 11.49 8.45 -0.63
C ARG A 186 10.11 8.29 -0.01
N PHE A 187 9.37 9.38 0.03
CA PHE A 187 7.93 9.33 0.22
C PHE A 187 7.30 9.34 -1.18
N PRO A 188 6.59 8.29 -1.60
CA PRO A 188 6.26 8.07 -3.01
C PRO A 188 5.07 8.92 -3.51
N TYR A 189 4.71 9.98 -2.79
CA TYR A 189 3.51 10.78 -3.00
C TYR A 189 3.84 12.28 -3.02
N ASP A 190 3.08 13.01 -3.83
CA ASP A 190 3.26 14.46 -4.04
C ASP A 190 2.40 15.29 -3.10
N ALA A 191 1.41 14.66 -2.46
CA ALA A 191 0.54 15.29 -1.47
C ALA A 191 -0.03 14.24 -0.51
N VAL A 192 -0.41 14.72 0.67
CA VAL A 192 -1.05 13.91 1.72
C VAL A 192 -2.39 14.54 2.08
N HIS A 193 -3.44 13.73 1.99
CA HIS A 193 -4.74 14.03 2.57
C HIS A 193 -4.92 13.16 3.81
N VAL A 194 -5.37 13.73 4.93
CA VAL A 194 -5.68 12.98 6.15
C VAL A 194 -7.17 13.10 6.40
N ASP A 195 -7.85 11.96 6.57
CA ASP A 195 -9.30 11.91 6.76
C ASP A 195 -9.68 10.77 7.70
N PHE A 196 -10.51 11.09 8.70
CA PHE A 196 -11.21 10.11 9.54
C PHE A 196 -12.35 10.81 10.29
N ILE A 197 -13.38 10.03 10.62
CA ILE A 197 -14.56 10.51 11.36
C ILE A 197 -14.52 9.95 12.78
N LEU A 198 -14.63 10.84 13.77
CA LEU A 198 -14.90 10.44 15.16
C LEU A 198 -16.41 10.37 15.35
N THR A 199 -16.90 9.18 15.73
CA THR A 199 -18.29 8.96 16.07
C THR A 199 -18.47 9.03 17.59
N ALA A 200 -19.65 9.46 18.05
CA ALA A 200 -19.98 9.42 19.47
C ALA A 200 -19.99 7.98 19.98
N ALA A 201 -19.61 7.80 21.26
CA ALA A 201 -19.59 6.51 21.93
C ALA A 201 -21.01 5.97 22.20
#